data_AF-X0VVZ2-F1
#
_entry.id   AF-X0VVZ2-F1
#
_cell.length_a   1.000
_cell.length_b   1.000
_cell.length_c   1.000
_cell.angle_alpha   90.00
_cell.angle_beta   90.00
_cell.angle_gamma   90.00
#
_symmetry.space_group_name_H-M   'P 1'
#
loop_
_entity.id
_entity.type
_entity.pdbx_description
1 polymer ?
#
loop_
_entity_poly.entity_id
_entity_poly.type
_entity_poly.pdbx_seq_one_letter_code
_entity_poly.pdbx_strand_id
1 'polypeptide(L)' 'MVRIAEDTMGGDYAPDEIIKGAAIAAQNGDAAIILVGPIEILKEELTKYNR' A
#
# COMPACT_ATOMS: atom_id res chain seq x y z
N MET A 1 10.81 8.71 12.12
CA MET A 1 10.05 8.21 10.95
C MET A 1 10.68 6.90 10.50
N VAL A 2 9.94 5.80 10.67
CA VAL A 2 10.37 4.45 10.27
C VAL A 2 9.99 4.20 8.81
N ARG A 3 10.77 3.40 8.08
CA ARG A 3 10.42 2.95 6.74
C ARG A 3 10.05 1.47 6.79
N ILE A 4 8.91 1.13 6.22
CA ILE A 4 8.37 -0.24 6.22
C ILE A 4 8.14 -0.65 4.77
N ALA A 5 8.70 -1.78 4.36
CA ALA A 5 8.41 -2.39 3.07
C ALA A 5 7.35 -3.46 3.26
N GLU A 6 6.29 -3.41 2.45
CA GLU A 6 5.13 -4.29 2.55
C GLU A 6 4.90 -5.02 1.22
N ASP A 7 4.85 -6.36 1.25
CA ASP A 7 4.49 -7.16 0.08
C ASP A 7 2.98 -7.06 -0.14
N THR A 8 2.60 -6.42 -1.24
CA THR A 8 1.19 -6.18 -1.56
C THR A 8 0.51 -7.36 -2.21
N MET A 9 1.23 -8.44 -2.54
CA MET A 9 0.71 -9.52 -3.38
C MET A 9 0.29 -10.75 -2.59
N GLY A 10 0.66 -10.82 -1.31
CA GLY A 10 0.34 -11.93 -0.42
C GLY A 10 -1.01 -11.76 0.27
N GLY A 11 -1.84 -12.80 0.21
CA GLY A 11 -3.09 -12.92 0.97
C GLY A 11 -4.34 -12.98 0.09
N ASP A 12 -5.45 -13.44 0.68
CA ASP A 12 -6.69 -13.75 -0.04
C ASP A 12 -7.38 -12.51 -0.66
N TYR A 13 -7.10 -11.33 -0.10
CA TYR A 13 -7.66 -10.03 -0.52
C TYR A 13 -6.59 -9.07 -1.06
N ALA A 14 -5.42 -9.59 -1.40
CA ALA A 14 -4.37 -8.81 -2.04
C ALA A 14 -4.75 -8.48 -3.51
N PRO A 15 -4.30 -7.33 -4.05
CA PRO A 15 -3.52 -6.27 -3.38
C PRO A 15 -4.37 -5.19 -2.70
N ASP A 16 -5.70 -5.19 -2.87
CA ASP A 16 -6.60 -4.10 -2.47
C ASP A 16 -6.57 -3.80 -0.96
N GLU A 17 -6.88 -4.78 -0.10
CA GLU A 17 -6.95 -4.54 1.35
C GLU A 17 -5.57 -4.21 1.96
N ILE A 18 -4.48 -4.74 1.40
CA ILE A 18 -3.12 -4.41 1.81
C ILE A 18 -2.83 -2.93 1.53
N ILE A 19 -3.10 -2.48 0.30
CA ILE A 19 -2.85 -1.09 -0.12
C ILE A 19 -3.72 -0.11 0.67
N LYS A 20 -4.98 -0.47 0.95
CA LYS A 20 -5.89 0.31 1.80
C LYS A 20 -5.33 0.52 3.21
N GLY A 21 -4.86 -0.56 3.84
CA GLY A 21 -4.24 -0.50 5.17
C GLY A 21 -2.99 0.38 5.16
N ALA A 22 -2.12 0.20 4.16
CA ALA A 22 -0.93 1.01 3.96
C ALA A 22 -1.24 2.50 3.79
N ALA A 23 -2.27 2.83 2.99
CA ALA A 23 -2.70 4.21 2.76
C ALA A 23 -3.23 4.88 4.04
N ILE A 24 -3.96 4.14 4.88
CA ILE A 24 -4.41 4.63 6.19
C ILE A 24 -3.21 4.83 7.13
N ALA A 25 -2.29 3.86 7.18
CA ALA A 25 -1.11 3.95 8.05
C ALA A 25 -0.20 5.13 7.67
N ALA A 26 -0.02 5.39 6.37
CA ALA A 26 0.78 6.51 5.87
C ALA A 26 0.22 7.89 6.29
N GLN A 27 -1.11 8.02 6.45
CA GLN A 27 -1.74 9.26 6.90
C GLN A 27 -1.41 9.64 8.35
N ASN A 28 -1.07 8.66 9.20
CA ASN A 28 -0.69 8.91 10.59
C ASN A 28 0.68 9.60 10.72
N GLY A 29 1.52 9.55 9.68
CA GLY A 29 2.82 10.24 9.64
C GLY A 29 3.95 9.59 10.45
N ASP A 30 3.68 8.54 11.22
CA ASP A 30 4.68 7.85 12.04
C ASP A 30 5.63 6.97 11.20
N ALA A 31 5.14 6.47 10.06
CA ALA A 31 5.86 5.58 9.17
C ALA A 31 5.67 5.94 7.70
N ALA A 32 6.73 5.71 6.91
CA ALA A 32 6.68 5.72 5.46
C ALA A 32 6.53 4.27 4.97
N ILE A 33 5.42 3.98 4.30
CA ILE A 33 5.12 2.66 3.74
C ILE A 33 5.59 2.59 2.28
N ILE A 34 6.36 1.55 1.96
CA ILE A 34 6.85 1.25 0.62
C ILE A 34 6.15 -0.02 0.15
N LEU A 35 5.29 0.12 -0.85
CA LEU A 35 4.58 -1.00 -1.45
C LEU A 35 5.52 -1.77 -2.39
N VAL A 36 5.60 -3.09 -2.19
CA VAL A 36 6.43 -4.01 -2.99
C VAL A 36 5.53 -4.93 -3.79
N GLY A 37 5.61 -4.84 -5.11
CA GLY A 37 4.81 -5.63 -6.05
C GLY A 37 4.95 -5.13 -7.50
N PRO A 38 4.21 -5.73 -8.45
CA PRO A 38 4.17 -5.29 -9.84
C PRO A 38 3.64 -3.86 -9.97
N ILE A 39 4.45 -2.97 -10.55
CA ILE A 39 4.18 -1.51 -10.53
C ILE A 39 2.92 -1.12 -11.28
N GLU A 40 2.55 -1.84 -12.34
CA GLU A 40 1.36 -1.59 -13.15
C GLU A 40 0.09 -1.81 -12.32
N ILE A 41 0.03 -2.92 -11.60
CA ILE A 41 -1.10 -3.27 -10.71
C ILE A 41 -1.18 -2.25 -9.57
N LEU A 42 -0.05 -1.93 -8.94
CA LEU A 42 0.01 -0.96 -7.86
C LEU A 42 -0.49 0.42 -8.29
N LYS A 43 -0.08 0.89 -9.47
CA LYS A 43 -0.50 2.19 -9.99
C LYS A 43 -1.99 2.25 -10.26
N GLU A 44 -2.55 1.20 -10.87
CA GLU A 44 -3.98 1.09 -11.11
C GLU A 44 -4.76 1.10 -9.80
N GLU A 45 -4.33 0.31 -8.82
CA GLU A 45 -5.00 0.19 -7.53
C GLU A 45 -4.95 1.50 -6.72
N LEU A 46 -3.79 2.17 -6.72
CA LEU A 46 -3.61 3.46 -6.03
C LEU A 46 -4.52 4.57 -6.57
N THR A 47 -5.01 4.48 -7.82
CA THR A 47 -5.98 5.46 -8.34
C THR A 47 -7.27 5.51 -7.52
N LYS A 48 -7.65 4.41 -6.86
CA LYS A 48 -8.86 4.32 -6.02
C LYS A 48 -8.74 5.12 -4.71
N TYR A 49 -7.51 5.37 -4.28
CA TYR A 49 -7.19 6.01 -2.99
C TYR A 49 -6.77 7.48 -3.13
N ASN A 50 -6.74 8.01 -4.36
CA ASN A 50 -6.26 9.35 -4.69
C ASN A 50 -7.35 10.43 -4.45
N ARG A 51 -7.78 10.60 -3.19
CA ARG A 51 -8.77 11.61 -2.76
C ARG A 51 -8.14 12.76 -2.00
#